data_AF-A0A227P574-F1
#
_entry.id   AF-A0A227P574-F1
#
_cell.length_a   1.000
_cell.length_b   1.000
_cell.length_c   1.000
_cell.angle_alpha   90.00
_cell.angle_beta   90.00
_cell.angle_gamma   90.00
#
_symmetry.space_group_name_H-M   'P 1'
#
loop_
_entity.id
_entity.type
_entity.pdbx_description
1 polymer ?
#
loop_
_entity_poly.entity_id
_entity_poly.type
_entity_poly.pdbx_seq_one_letter_code
_entity_poly.pdbx_strand_id
1 'polypeptide(L)'
;MKIKVKYKEKYLTLGYVSITKNTIVVWYTPQAIVGSLVAGNMLDLDLHATYPMNGDFHYSYKFMNSDDNLDYDKKIYHDRIVIVKYLNGEFVDKIRSERDGSDFLEHMVPDTMCDPLDNPEFNMFVYPQGAISMVKKNLSMITEESKPKDSDIILKVDGLEDSILNFGFSIYNKSREKLYQHGEVKRILCFENVYVEAFLRVVKTPG
;
A
#
# COMPACT_ATOMS: atom_id res chain seq x y z
N MET A 1 -5.31 -12.10 -4.46
CA MET A 1 -4.63 -12.68 -3.29
C MET A 1 -4.74 -11.70 -2.13
N LYS A 2 -5.01 -12.15 -0.89
CA LYS A 2 -5.06 -11.24 0.26
C LYS A 2 -3.70 -11.14 0.93
N ILE A 3 -3.39 -9.98 1.48
CA ILE A 3 -2.23 -9.76 2.34
C ILE A 3 -2.76 -9.68 3.76
N LYS A 4 -2.39 -10.65 4.59
CA LYS A 4 -2.87 -10.77 5.96
C LYS A 4 -1.72 -10.70 6.96
N VAL A 5 -1.97 -10.01 8.07
CA VAL A 5 -1.14 -10.09 9.27
C VAL A 5 -1.70 -11.17 10.19
N LYS A 6 -0.83 -12.06 10.67
CA LYS A 6 -1.12 -13.04 11.72
C LYS A 6 -0.55 -12.58 13.05
N TYR A 7 -1.39 -12.53 14.08
CA TYR A 7 -0.98 -12.33 15.47
C TYR A 7 -1.69 -13.36 16.34
N LYS A 8 -0.92 -14.22 17.02
CA LYS A 8 -1.42 -15.45 17.64
C LYS A 8 -2.26 -16.22 16.62
N GLU A 9 -3.48 -16.66 16.95
CA GLU A 9 -4.35 -17.37 15.99
C GLU A 9 -5.30 -16.47 15.19
N LYS A 10 -5.14 -15.15 15.27
CA LYS A 10 -5.99 -14.18 14.56
C LYS A 10 -5.34 -13.67 13.29
N TYR A 11 -6.17 -13.33 12.30
CA TYR A 11 -5.74 -12.79 11.02
C TYR A 11 -6.43 -11.47 10.73
N LEU A 12 -5.67 -10.51 10.21
CA LEU A 12 -6.17 -9.22 9.74
C LEU A 12 -5.79 -9.01 8.28
N THR A 13 -6.76 -8.69 7.42
CA THR A 13 -6.46 -8.31 6.05
C THR A 13 -5.94 -6.87 6.03
N LEU A 14 -4.71 -6.67 5.54
CA LEU A 14 -4.13 -5.35 5.30
C LEU A 14 -4.47 -4.80 3.92
N GLY A 15 -4.70 -5.72 2.98
CA GLY A 15 -4.82 -5.36 1.59
C GLY A 15 -4.99 -6.56 0.68
N TYR A 16 -4.98 -6.26 -0.60
CA TYR A 16 -5.19 -7.20 -1.69
C TYR A 16 -4.13 -6.96 -2.76
N VAL A 17 -3.74 -8.02 -3.44
CA VAL A 17 -2.91 -7.95 -4.63
C VAL A 17 -3.60 -8.68 -5.77
N SER A 18 -3.64 -8.04 -6.94
CA SER A 18 -4.05 -8.64 -8.21
C SER A 18 -2.90 -8.50 -9.18
N ILE A 19 -2.55 -9.61 -9.81
CA ILE A 19 -1.44 -9.69 -10.75
C ILE A 19 -2.03 -10.23 -12.05
N THR A 20 -1.79 -9.50 -13.13
CA THR A 20 -2.12 -9.89 -14.50
C THR A 20 -0.88 -9.71 -15.37
N LYS A 21 -0.87 -10.29 -16.57
CA LYS A 21 0.23 -10.14 -17.53
C LYS A 21 0.57 -8.68 -17.91
N ASN A 22 -0.35 -7.73 -17.65
CA ASN A 22 -0.20 -6.34 -18.07
C ASN A 22 -0.14 -5.35 -16.90
N THR A 23 -0.43 -5.79 -15.67
CA THR A 23 -0.50 -4.88 -14.53
C THR A 23 -0.44 -5.63 -13.21
N ILE A 24 0.17 -4.99 -12.21
CA ILE A 24 0.04 -5.33 -10.80
C ILE A 24 -0.77 -4.22 -10.12
N VAL A 25 -1.80 -4.60 -9.39
CA VAL A 25 -2.60 -3.69 -8.59
C VAL A 25 -2.55 -4.14 -7.14
N VAL A 26 -2.23 -3.20 -6.26
CA VAL A 26 -2.18 -3.41 -4.82
C VAL A 26 -3.19 -2.48 -4.17
N TRP A 27 -4.11 -3.05 -3.41
CA TRP A 27 -5.07 -2.33 -2.58
C TRP A 27 -4.60 -2.42 -1.13
N TYR A 28 -4.54 -1.29 -0.45
CA TYR A 28 -4.31 -1.20 0.98
C TYR A 28 -5.57 -0.64 1.62
N THR A 29 -6.09 -1.38 2.60
CA THR A 29 -7.31 -1.01 3.32
C THR A 29 -6.92 -0.47 4.70
N PRO A 30 -6.65 0.84 4.82
CA PRO A 30 -6.13 1.45 6.03
C PRO A 30 -7.11 1.43 7.20
N GLN A 31 -8.41 1.15 6.96
CA GLN A 31 -9.45 1.06 7.99
C GLN A 31 -9.05 0.21 9.21
N ALA A 32 -8.10 -0.73 9.05
CA ALA A 32 -7.58 -1.54 10.15
C ALA A 32 -6.30 -1.04 10.83
N ILE A 33 -5.57 -0.06 10.29
CA ILE A 33 -4.23 0.34 10.77
C ILE A 33 -4.06 1.86 10.92
N VAL A 34 -4.62 2.65 10.00
CA VAL A 34 -4.29 4.07 9.89
C VAL A 34 -5.45 4.89 10.46
N GLY A 35 -5.53 4.95 11.79
CA GLY A 35 -6.50 5.79 12.49
C GLY A 35 -6.03 7.23 12.75
N SER A 36 -4.77 7.58 12.46
CA SER A 36 -4.19 8.85 12.96
C SER A 36 -3.22 9.59 12.05
N LEU A 37 -2.74 8.99 10.95
CA LEU A 37 -1.67 9.60 10.12
C LEU A 37 -2.17 10.43 8.94
N VAL A 38 -3.41 10.23 8.51
CA VAL A 38 -3.98 10.98 7.38
C VAL A 38 -4.98 11.98 7.96
N ALA A 39 -4.40 13.08 8.44
CA ALA A 39 -4.98 14.36 8.85
C ALA A 39 -6.52 14.46 8.99
N GLY A 40 -6.97 14.62 10.25
CA GLY A 40 -8.01 15.56 10.71
C GLY A 40 -9.45 15.41 10.24
N ASN A 41 -9.71 15.34 8.93
CA ASN A 41 -10.99 15.62 8.30
C ASN A 41 -11.34 14.65 7.15
N MET A 42 -10.48 13.65 6.87
CA MET A 42 -10.69 12.69 5.77
C MET A 42 -11.44 11.45 6.27
N LEU A 43 -12.65 11.25 5.78
CA LEU A 43 -13.43 10.02 6.03
C LEU A 43 -13.17 9.01 4.90
N ASP A 44 -13.00 7.74 5.28
CA ASP A 44 -12.80 6.58 4.39
C ASP A 44 -11.68 6.72 3.36
N LEU A 45 -10.45 6.40 3.80
CA LEU A 45 -9.30 6.33 2.92
C LEU A 45 -9.21 4.95 2.25
N ASP A 46 -9.20 4.91 0.93
CA ASP A 46 -8.89 3.71 0.14
C ASP A 46 -7.61 3.97 -0.66
N LEU A 47 -6.55 3.19 -0.46
CA LEU A 47 -5.22 3.43 -1.04
C LEU A 47 -4.89 2.34 -2.04
N HIS A 48 -4.57 2.72 -3.28
CA HIS A 48 -4.13 1.78 -4.31
C HIS A 48 -2.80 2.18 -4.90
N ALA A 49 -2.08 1.18 -5.37
CA ALA A 49 -0.97 1.40 -6.26
C ALA A 49 -1.12 0.48 -7.48
N THR A 50 -0.94 1.06 -8.66
CA THR A 50 -1.02 0.37 -9.93
C THR A 50 0.32 0.46 -10.63
N TYR A 51 0.83 -0.69 -11.07
CA TYR A 51 2.05 -0.81 -11.84
C TYR A 51 1.74 -1.47 -13.19
N PRO A 52 1.49 -0.66 -14.24
CA PRO A 52 1.19 -1.16 -15.56
C PRO A 52 2.43 -1.63 -16.32
N MET A 53 2.21 -2.35 -17.42
CA MET A 53 3.25 -2.94 -18.26
C MET A 53 4.33 -1.95 -18.72
N ASN A 54 3.92 -0.71 -19.00
CA ASN A 54 4.79 0.34 -19.52
C ASN A 54 5.55 1.13 -18.44
N GLY A 55 5.39 0.80 -17.15
CA GLY A 55 6.05 1.52 -16.05
C GLY A 55 5.40 2.85 -15.64
N ASP A 56 4.30 3.27 -16.29
CA ASP A 56 3.53 4.49 -15.93
C ASP A 56 2.65 4.25 -14.69
N PHE A 57 3.32 4.02 -13.56
CA PHE A 57 2.66 3.71 -12.30
C PHE A 57 1.84 4.88 -11.77
N HIS A 58 0.91 4.57 -10.87
CA HIS A 58 0.34 5.59 -10.00
C HIS A 58 -0.02 5.03 -8.63
N TYR A 59 -0.02 5.92 -7.64
CA TYR A 59 -0.61 5.70 -6.34
C TYR A 59 -1.89 6.52 -6.25
N SER A 60 -3.02 5.89 -6.00
CA SER A 60 -4.32 6.56 -5.93
C SER A 60 -4.91 6.46 -4.55
N TYR A 61 -5.65 7.47 -4.14
CA TYR A 61 -6.49 7.36 -2.97
C TYR A 61 -7.77 8.14 -3.09
N LYS A 62 -8.79 7.58 -2.44
CA LYS A 62 -10.11 8.18 -2.34
C LYS A 62 -10.37 8.62 -0.91
N PHE A 63 -10.97 9.79 -0.76
CA PHE A 63 -11.38 10.32 0.54
C PHE A 63 -12.53 11.32 0.37
N MET A 64 -13.35 11.46 1.40
CA MET A 64 -14.33 12.55 1.50
C MET A 64 -13.73 13.71 2.29
N ASN A 65 -13.84 14.93 1.77
CA ASN A 65 -13.42 16.14 2.47
C ASN A 65 -14.62 16.74 3.20
N SER A 66 -14.52 16.87 4.53
CA SER A 66 -15.62 17.41 5.35
C SER A 66 -15.93 18.89 5.11
N ASP A 67 -14.96 19.66 4.63
CA ASP A 67 -15.10 21.12 4.50
C ASP A 67 -15.99 21.52 3.32
N ASP A 68 -15.92 20.76 2.23
CA ASP A 68 -16.71 20.98 1.00
C ASP A 68 -17.71 19.84 0.71
N ASN A 69 -17.69 18.76 1.49
CA ASN A 69 -18.53 17.58 1.33
C ASN A 69 -18.44 16.97 -0.08
N LEU A 70 -17.24 16.98 -0.68
CA LEU A 70 -16.94 16.33 -1.95
C LEU A 70 -16.11 15.07 -1.74
N ASP A 71 -16.31 14.09 -2.64
CA ASP A 71 -15.45 12.93 -2.77
C ASP A 71 -14.29 13.24 -3.72
N TYR A 72 -13.08 12.89 -3.32
CA TYR A 72 -11.86 13.11 -4.07
C TYR A 72 -11.26 11.77 -4.50
N ASP A 73 -10.88 11.63 -5.78
CA ASP A 73 -9.98 10.58 -6.29
C ASP A 73 -8.67 11.26 -6.70
N LYS A 74 -7.66 11.17 -5.84
CA LYS A 74 -6.33 11.73 -6.08
C LYS A 74 -5.37 10.64 -6.55
N LYS A 75 -4.66 10.89 -7.64
CA LYS A 75 -3.68 9.99 -8.26
C LYS A 75 -2.34 10.70 -8.38
N ILE A 76 -1.31 10.09 -7.83
CA ILE A 76 0.07 10.55 -7.86
C ILE A 76 0.83 9.65 -8.84
N TYR A 77 1.34 10.26 -9.91
CA TYR A 77 2.27 9.65 -10.88
C TYR A 77 3.68 10.15 -10.58
N HIS A 78 4.69 9.68 -11.33
CA HIS A 78 6.05 10.15 -11.13
C HIS A 78 6.23 11.66 -11.41
N ASP A 79 5.51 12.20 -12.40
CA ASP A 79 5.64 13.57 -12.93
C ASP A 79 4.51 14.52 -12.51
N ARG A 80 3.36 13.98 -12.12
CA ARG A 80 2.13 14.77 -11.96
C ARG A 80 1.19 14.22 -10.91
N ILE A 81 0.28 15.08 -10.49
CA ILE A 81 -0.87 14.76 -9.66
C ILE A 81 -2.13 15.03 -10.46
N VAL A 82 -3.10 14.13 -10.34
CA VAL A 82 -4.43 14.27 -10.91
C VAL A 82 -5.44 14.13 -9.79
N ILE A 83 -6.30 15.12 -9.62
CA ILE A 83 -7.38 15.11 -8.63
C ILE A 83 -8.70 15.18 -9.37
N VAL A 84 -9.58 14.22 -9.12
CA VAL A 84 -10.95 14.22 -9.64
C VAL A 84 -11.91 14.40 -8.47
N LYS A 85 -12.83 15.36 -8.59
CA LYS A 85 -13.83 15.67 -7.57
C LYS A 85 -15.19 15.14 -7.98
N TYR A 86 -15.93 14.61 -7.01
CA TYR A 86 -17.30 14.14 -7.19
C TYR A 86 -18.22 14.69 -6.12
N LEU A 87 -19.49 14.87 -6.48
CA LEU A 87 -20.58 15.19 -5.56
C LEU A 87 -21.67 14.14 -5.74
N ASN A 88 -21.94 13.33 -4.71
CA ASN A 88 -22.90 12.23 -4.77
C ASN A 88 -22.63 11.26 -5.95
N GLY A 89 -21.35 10.99 -6.23
CA GLY A 89 -20.92 10.13 -7.33
C GLY A 89 -20.85 10.79 -8.72
N GLU A 90 -21.37 12.02 -8.87
CA GLU A 90 -21.33 12.76 -10.14
C GLU A 90 -20.03 13.55 -10.28
N PHE A 91 -19.44 13.55 -11.47
CA PHE A 91 -18.21 14.30 -11.76
C PHE A 91 -18.43 15.81 -11.62
N VAL A 92 -17.54 16.46 -10.87
CA VAL A 92 -17.56 17.92 -10.67
C VAL A 92 -16.41 18.60 -11.39
N ASP A 93 -15.18 18.13 -11.15
CA ASP A 93 -13.98 18.81 -11.63
C ASP A 93 -12.78 17.85 -11.75
N LYS A 94 -11.78 18.25 -12.54
CA LYS A 94 -10.50 17.57 -12.67
C LYS A 94 -9.35 18.57 -12.68
N ILE A 95 -8.52 18.48 -11.64
CA ILE A 95 -7.30 19.28 -11.50
C ILE A 95 -6.11 18.41 -11.90
N ARG A 96 -5.16 19.02 -12.62
CA ARG A 96 -3.84 18.43 -12.88
C ARG A 96 -2.76 19.42 -12.46
N SER A 97 -1.77 18.95 -11.73
CA SER A 97 -0.61 19.75 -11.30
C SER A 97 0.67 18.93 -11.39
N GLU A 98 1.80 19.62 -11.43
CA GLU A 98 3.09 18.98 -11.16
C GLU A 98 3.19 18.58 -9.69
N ARG A 99 4.14 17.70 -9.36
CA ARG A 99 4.50 17.39 -7.98
C ARG A 99 5.28 18.55 -7.39
N ASP A 100 4.91 18.97 -6.19
CA ASP A 100 5.59 20.03 -5.45
C ASP A 100 6.16 19.54 -4.11
N GLY A 101 5.93 18.27 -3.75
CA GLY A 101 6.38 17.68 -2.50
C GLY A 101 5.63 18.18 -1.27
N SER A 102 4.50 18.87 -1.43
CA SER A 102 3.70 19.37 -0.31
C SER A 102 2.83 18.29 0.33
N ASP A 103 2.43 17.26 -0.42
CA ASP A 103 1.65 16.14 0.11
C ASP A 103 2.58 15.04 0.62
N PHE A 104 2.40 14.64 1.89
CA PHE A 104 3.14 13.53 2.50
C PHE A 104 3.08 12.24 1.67
N LEU A 105 1.95 11.97 1.00
CA LEU A 105 1.78 10.79 0.16
C LEU A 105 2.62 10.83 -1.12
N GLU A 106 3.11 11.99 -1.55
CA GLU A 106 4.08 12.10 -2.65
C GLU A 106 5.42 11.46 -2.27
N HIS A 107 5.79 11.43 -0.99
CA HIS A 107 7.03 10.78 -0.55
C HIS A 107 6.94 9.25 -0.51
N MET A 108 5.75 8.70 -0.79
CA MET A 108 5.49 7.26 -0.73
C MET A 108 5.59 6.58 -2.09
N VAL A 109 5.76 7.36 -3.15
CA VAL A 109 5.92 6.89 -4.54
C VAL A 109 7.32 7.19 -5.07
N PRO A 110 7.79 6.44 -6.09
CA PRO A 110 9.04 6.76 -6.75
C PRO A 110 9.09 8.19 -7.33
N ASP A 111 10.26 8.83 -7.24
CA ASP A 111 10.51 10.15 -7.83
C ASP A 111 10.89 10.09 -9.31
N THR A 112 11.10 8.88 -9.82
CA THR A 112 11.46 8.62 -11.22
C THR A 112 10.44 7.67 -11.82
N MET A 113 10.33 7.69 -13.16
CA MET A 113 9.50 6.74 -13.87
C MET A 113 10.00 5.32 -13.57
N CYS A 114 9.09 4.41 -13.26
CA CYS A 114 9.45 3.01 -13.06
C CYS A 114 9.78 2.36 -14.40
N ASP A 115 10.63 1.34 -14.36
CA ASP A 115 10.87 0.49 -15.51
C ASP A 115 9.60 -0.26 -15.97
N PRO A 116 9.53 -0.73 -17.22
CA PRO A 116 8.48 -1.64 -17.66
C PRO A 116 8.38 -2.93 -16.81
N LEU A 117 7.18 -3.48 -16.71
CA LEU A 117 6.90 -4.66 -15.87
C LEU A 117 7.55 -5.95 -16.36
N ASP A 118 7.85 -6.05 -17.64
CA ASP A 118 8.55 -7.19 -18.22
C ASP A 118 10.07 -7.17 -17.97
N ASN A 119 10.62 -6.01 -17.58
CA ASN A 119 12.03 -5.89 -17.21
C ASN A 119 12.29 -4.84 -16.11
N PRO A 120 11.73 -5.02 -14.89
CA PRO A 120 11.90 -4.06 -13.82
C PRO A 120 13.27 -4.21 -13.17
N GLU A 121 14.07 -3.15 -13.05
CA GLU A 121 15.28 -3.22 -12.23
C GLU A 121 14.91 -3.36 -10.76
N PHE A 122 14.26 -2.34 -10.20
CA PHE A 122 13.75 -2.34 -8.84
C PHE A 122 12.81 -1.15 -8.65
N ASN A 123 11.55 -1.42 -8.28
CA ASN A 123 10.56 -0.39 -7.98
C ASN A 123 9.88 -0.71 -6.66
N MET A 124 9.60 0.31 -5.86
CA MET A 124 9.04 0.12 -4.52
C MET A 124 7.96 1.15 -4.24
N PHE A 125 6.88 0.66 -3.64
CA PHE A 125 5.76 1.44 -3.17
C PHE A 125 5.60 1.16 -1.69
N VAL A 126 5.56 2.22 -0.90
CA VAL A 126 5.40 2.12 0.55
C VAL A 126 4.02 2.66 0.89
N TYR A 127 3.34 2.05 1.86
CA TYR A 127 2.06 2.55 2.36
C TYR A 127 2.23 3.26 3.70
N PRO A 128 1.34 4.22 4.04
CA PRO A 128 1.36 4.92 5.31
C PRO A 128 1.48 3.95 6.49
N GLN A 129 2.40 4.29 7.39
CA GLN A 129 2.82 3.43 8.49
C GLN A 129 1.74 3.33 9.56
N GLY A 130 1.83 2.34 10.43
CA GLY A 130 1.06 2.30 11.67
C GLY A 130 1.87 1.63 12.77
N ALA A 131 1.79 2.14 14.00
CA ALA A 131 2.38 1.47 15.13
C ALA A 131 1.71 0.10 15.34
N ILE A 132 2.47 -0.96 15.59
CA ILE A 132 1.91 -2.31 15.84
C ILE A 132 0.98 -2.32 17.06
N SER A 133 1.19 -1.42 18.02
CA SER A 133 0.27 -1.18 19.13
C SER A 133 -1.15 -0.80 18.67
N MET A 134 -1.30 -0.03 17.59
CA MET A 134 -2.60 0.29 16.98
C MET A 134 -3.19 -0.93 16.25
N VAL A 135 -2.35 -1.69 15.55
CA VAL A 135 -2.76 -2.95 14.90
C VAL A 135 -3.33 -3.93 15.93
N LYS A 136 -2.71 -4.07 17.10
CA LYS A 136 -3.20 -4.90 18.21
C LYS A 136 -4.54 -4.43 18.76
N LYS A 137 -4.71 -3.11 18.95
CA LYS A 137 -5.97 -2.53 19.44
C LYS A 137 -7.11 -2.84 18.48
N ASN A 138 -6.87 -2.69 17.18
CA ASN A 138 -7.87 -2.98 16.15
C ASN A 138 -8.13 -4.50 16.00
N LEU A 139 -7.10 -5.34 16.07
CA LEU A 139 -7.22 -6.81 16.11
C LEU A 139 -8.08 -7.34 17.28
N SER A 140 -8.15 -6.60 18.39
CA SER A 140 -9.02 -6.92 19.52
C SER A 140 -10.50 -6.62 19.24
N MET A 141 -10.78 -5.73 18.29
CA MET A 141 -12.11 -5.29 17.88
C MET A 141 -12.64 -6.02 16.63
N ILE A 142 -11.76 -6.76 15.94
CA ILE A 142 -12.12 -7.49 14.71
C ILE A 142 -12.65 -8.87 15.07
N THR A 143 -13.92 -9.08 14.73
CA THR A 143 -14.72 -10.26 15.06
C THR A 143 -14.59 -11.39 14.04
N GLU A 144 -14.06 -11.15 12.83
CA GLU A 144 -14.07 -12.15 11.76
C GLU A 144 -12.78 -12.96 11.62
N GLU A 145 -12.86 -14.21 12.06
CA GLU A 145 -12.01 -15.31 11.61
C GLU A 145 -12.36 -15.67 10.15
N SER A 146 -11.61 -15.16 9.18
CA SER A 146 -11.54 -15.84 7.88
C SER A 146 -10.21 -16.59 7.80
N LYS A 147 -10.28 -17.93 7.92
CA LYS A 147 -9.13 -18.81 7.68
C LYS A 147 -8.41 -18.36 6.39
N PRO A 148 -7.07 -18.27 6.40
CA PRO A 148 -6.32 -17.90 5.20
C PRO A 148 -6.53 -18.94 4.10
N LYS A 149 -6.50 -18.50 2.85
CA LYS A 149 -6.39 -19.39 1.68
C LYS A 149 -4.92 -19.67 1.42
N ASP A 150 -4.60 -20.79 0.75
CA ASP A 150 -3.22 -21.14 0.38
C ASP A 150 -2.55 -20.07 -0.50
N SER A 151 -3.36 -19.33 -1.26
CA SER A 151 -2.91 -18.22 -2.09
C SER A 151 -2.64 -16.93 -1.33
N ASP A 152 -3.02 -16.81 -0.04
CA ASP A 152 -2.87 -15.57 0.71
C ASP A 152 -1.43 -15.39 1.20
N ILE A 153 -0.95 -14.15 1.22
CA ILE A 153 0.31 -13.80 1.87
C ILE A 153 0.04 -13.64 3.37
N ILE A 154 0.77 -14.40 4.18
CA ILE A 154 0.70 -14.32 5.64
C ILE A 154 2.00 -13.74 6.18
N LEU A 155 1.89 -12.57 6.80
CA LEU A 155 2.96 -11.88 7.51
C LEU A 155 2.74 -12.09 9.01
N LYS A 156 3.65 -12.75 9.70
CA LYS A 156 3.53 -13.03 11.14
C LYS A 156 4.18 -11.89 11.93
N VAL A 157 3.53 -11.50 13.02
CA VAL A 157 4.00 -10.40 13.87
C VAL A 157 4.12 -10.75 15.36
N ASP A 158 4.16 -12.04 15.68
CA ASP A 158 4.39 -12.52 17.04
C ASP A 158 5.78 -12.08 17.53
N GLY A 159 5.86 -11.41 18.70
CA GLY A 159 7.15 -10.94 19.25
C GLY A 159 7.63 -9.57 18.73
N LEU A 160 6.79 -8.82 18.01
CA LEU A 160 7.13 -7.51 17.43
C LEU A 160 6.41 -6.36 18.16
N GLU A 161 6.24 -6.47 19.47
CA GLU A 161 5.27 -5.67 20.23
C GLU A 161 5.54 -4.16 20.23
N ASP A 162 6.81 -3.76 20.15
CA ASP A 162 7.30 -2.37 20.22
C ASP A 162 7.83 -1.89 18.86
N SER A 163 7.26 -2.40 17.77
CA SER A 163 7.75 -2.13 16.41
C SER A 163 6.74 -1.35 15.57
N ILE A 164 7.23 -0.64 14.57
CA ILE A 164 6.40 0.00 13.54
C ILE A 164 6.19 -1.00 12.40
N LEU A 165 4.94 -1.09 11.92
CA LEU A 165 4.60 -1.87 10.74
C LEU A 165 4.84 -1.02 9.49
N ASN A 166 5.88 -1.33 8.73
CA ASN A 166 6.03 -0.83 7.38
C ASN A 166 5.53 -1.87 6.40
N PHE A 167 4.37 -1.59 5.81
CA PHE A 167 3.84 -2.37 4.70
C PHE A 167 4.20 -1.69 3.39
N GLY A 168 4.73 -2.46 2.46
CA GLY A 168 5.03 -2.02 1.11
C GLY A 168 5.10 -3.21 0.18
N PHE A 169 5.24 -2.90 -1.10
CA PHE A 169 5.59 -3.90 -2.08
C PHE A 169 6.74 -3.41 -2.95
N SER A 170 7.57 -4.36 -3.35
CA SER A 170 8.61 -4.14 -4.34
C SER A 170 8.40 -5.03 -5.55
N ILE A 171 8.75 -4.50 -6.72
CA ILE A 171 8.70 -5.16 -8.02
C ILE A 171 10.12 -5.17 -8.54
N TYR A 172 10.68 -6.34 -8.79
CA TYR A 172 12.08 -6.47 -9.19
C TYR A 172 12.36 -7.72 -10.02
N ASN A 173 13.43 -7.65 -10.81
CA ASN A 173 13.98 -8.81 -11.49
C ASN A 173 14.75 -9.70 -10.50
N LYS A 174 14.70 -11.02 -10.69
CA LYS A 174 15.38 -12.07 -9.92
C LYS A 174 16.84 -11.76 -9.57
N SER A 175 17.56 -11.06 -10.44
CA SER A 175 18.96 -10.66 -10.21
C SER A 175 19.15 -9.77 -8.97
N ARG A 176 18.09 -9.13 -8.46
CA ARG A 176 18.10 -8.23 -7.30
C ARG A 176 17.62 -8.86 -5.99
N GLU A 177 17.34 -10.17 -5.96
CA GLU A 177 16.79 -10.90 -4.80
C GLU A 177 17.58 -10.74 -3.48
N LYS A 178 18.86 -10.37 -3.55
CA LYS A 178 19.74 -10.23 -2.38
C LYS A 178 19.62 -8.91 -1.60
N LEU A 179 18.88 -7.91 -2.08
CA LEU A 179 18.97 -6.55 -1.54
C LEU A 179 18.13 -6.28 -0.27
N TYR A 180 17.25 -7.20 0.16
CA TYR A 180 16.34 -6.97 1.28
C TYR A 180 16.40 -8.09 2.33
N GLN A 181 17.12 -7.85 3.43
CA GLN A 181 17.22 -8.75 4.59
C GLN A 181 16.93 -8.03 5.92
N HIS A 182 15.75 -7.44 6.09
CA HIS A 182 15.29 -6.98 7.41
C HIS A 182 13.76 -7.13 7.55
N GLY A 183 13.33 -8.08 8.40
CA GLY A 183 11.91 -8.33 8.72
C GLY A 183 11.36 -9.66 8.16
N GLU A 184 10.07 -9.93 8.39
CA GLU A 184 9.38 -11.03 7.69
C GLU A 184 9.07 -10.58 6.26
N VAL A 185 9.58 -11.35 5.29
CA VAL A 185 9.43 -11.09 3.86
C VAL A 185 8.69 -12.25 3.23
N LYS A 186 7.67 -11.95 2.42
CA LYS A 186 6.96 -12.95 1.61
C LYS A 186 6.95 -12.55 0.15
N ARG A 187 7.45 -13.45 -0.69
CA ARG A 187 7.62 -13.25 -2.12
C ARG A 187 6.55 -13.98 -2.90
N ILE A 188 6.06 -13.32 -3.93
CA ILE A 188 5.23 -13.90 -4.98
C ILE A 188 6.03 -13.82 -6.28
N LEU A 189 6.18 -14.96 -6.95
CA LEU A 189 6.66 -14.97 -8.33
C LEU A 189 5.51 -14.52 -9.25
N CYS A 190 5.73 -13.48 -10.05
CA CYS A 190 4.72 -12.94 -10.96
C CYS A 190 4.87 -13.48 -12.38
N PHE A 191 6.06 -13.35 -12.96
CA PHE A 191 6.43 -13.80 -14.31
C PHE A 191 7.85 -14.34 -14.29
N GLU A 192 8.26 -15.08 -15.32
CA GLU A 192 9.55 -15.80 -15.47
C GLU A 192 10.66 -15.39 -14.49
N ASN A 193 11.03 -14.09 -14.47
CA ASN A 193 12.03 -13.53 -13.57
C ASN A 193 11.57 -12.29 -12.78
N VAL A 194 10.28 -11.96 -12.74
CA VAL A 194 9.72 -10.78 -12.05
C VAL A 194 9.03 -11.21 -10.76
N TYR A 195 9.43 -10.57 -9.66
CA TYR A 195 8.88 -10.82 -8.33
C TYR A 195 8.08 -9.63 -7.83
N VAL A 196 6.97 -9.92 -7.14
CA VAL A 196 6.31 -8.99 -6.24
C VAL A 196 6.57 -9.45 -4.82
N GLU A 197 7.23 -8.62 -4.03
CA GLU A 197 7.50 -8.90 -2.63
C GLU A 197 6.62 -8.01 -1.76
N ALA A 198 5.74 -8.63 -0.99
CA ALA A 198 5.08 -7.94 0.11
C ALA A 198 5.96 -8.11 1.34
N PHE A 199 6.42 -7.00 1.90
CA PHE A 199 7.33 -7.02 3.04
C PHE A 199 6.72 -6.33 4.25
N LEU A 200 7.16 -6.80 5.40
CA LEU A 200 6.86 -6.21 6.69
C LEU A 200 8.18 -5.81 7.34
N ARG A 201 8.53 -4.52 7.24
CA ARG A 201 9.77 -4.03 7.83
C ARG A 201 9.51 -3.58 9.26
N VAL A 202 10.16 -4.27 10.18
CA VAL A 202 10.22 -3.91 11.59
C VAL A 202 11.31 -2.85 11.76
N VAL A 203 10.89 -1.66 12.19
CA VAL A 203 11.81 -0.66 12.72
C VAL A 203 11.63 -0.68 14.24
N LYS A 204 12.68 -1.09 14.97
CA LYS A 204 12.72 -0.88 16.41
C LYS A 204 12.80 0.62 16.65
N THR A 205 11.82 1.19 17.36
CA THR A 205 11.96 2.55 17.87
C THR A 205 13.16 2.60 18.82
N PRO A 206 14.08 3.56 18.67
CA PRO A 206 15.12 3.79 19.66
C PRO A 206 14.46 4.03 21.02
N GLY A 207 14.90 3.28 22.04
CA GLY A 207 14.50 3.49 23.43
C GLY A 207 15.15 4.71 24.04
#